data_AF-A0A8H2XBK9-F1
#
_entry.id   AF-A0A8H2XBK9-F1
#
_cell.length_a   1.000
_cell.length_b   1.000
_cell.length_c   1.000
_cell.angle_alpha   90.00
_cell.angle_beta   90.00
_cell.angle_gamma   90.00
#
_symmetry.space_group_name_H-M   'P 1'
#
loop_
_entity.id
_entity.type
_entity.pdbx_description
1 polymer ?
#
loop_
_entity_poly.entity_id
_entity_poly.type
_entity_poly.pdbx_seq_one_letter_code
_entity_poly.pdbx_strand_id
1 'polypeptide(L)'
;MSTELPPEGEPFDSLEQWLEGHYDPETGAFVRIEQSLVGSFQQKQPWVVELAFGPLIIRIVVDLDNLSVTLEAYVQVPFHGRVKLGSVKGTLKDGVTLSFNALVAKGFVSVFLKNGNELWIKYEVSSRFFPTIKGEHKIATLPI
;
A
#
# COMPACT_ATOMS: atom_id res chain seq x y z
N MET A 1 15.31 20.68 -8.33
CA MET A 1 15.80 20.79 -6.94
C MET A 1 15.48 19.45 -6.29
N SER A 2 16.48 18.69 -5.86
CA SER A 2 16.25 17.46 -5.10
C SER A 2 15.71 17.84 -3.73
N THR A 3 14.52 17.37 -3.39
CA THR A 3 13.99 17.42 -2.03
C THR A 3 14.11 16.03 -1.43
N GLU A 4 15.12 15.87 -0.58
CA GLU A 4 15.25 14.70 0.29
C GLU A 4 14.03 14.64 1.21
N LEU A 5 13.46 13.44 1.37
CA LEU A 5 12.36 13.21 2.31
C LEU A 5 12.85 13.53 3.74
N PRO A 6 12.03 14.17 4.57
CA PRO A 6 12.39 14.40 5.96
C PRO A 6 12.60 13.07 6.70
N PRO A 7 13.55 13.00 7.64
CA PRO A 7 13.83 11.79 8.41
C PRO A 7 12.61 11.35 9.24
N GLU A 8 12.46 10.02 9.42
CA GLU A 8 11.34 9.39 10.14
C GLU A 8 11.11 10.02 11.53
N GLY A 9 9.91 10.56 11.75
CA GLY A 9 9.44 11.01 13.06
C GLY A 9 9.21 12.52 13.23
N GLU A 10 9.60 13.34 12.25
CA GLU A 10 9.31 14.78 12.26
C GLU A 10 7.89 15.06 11.72
N PRO A 11 7.06 15.87 12.40
CA PRO A 11 5.77 16.29 11.87
C PRO A 11 5.96 17.17 10.64
N PHE A 12 5.13 16.98 9.60
CA PHE A 12 5.15 17.84 8.41
C PHE A 12 4.72 19.25 8.79
N ASP A 13 5.46 20.26 8.33
CA ASP A 13 5.20 21.68 8.67
C ASP A 13 3.91 22.21 8.00
N SER A 14 3.47 21.57 6.91
CA SER A 14 2.23 21.95 6.21
C SER A 14 1.56 20.80 5.44
N LEU A 15 0.29 21.00 5.09
CA LEU A 15 -0.49 20.07 4.26
C LEU A 15 0.15 19.90 2.88
N GLU A 16 0.67 20.96 2.29
CA GLU A 16 1.36 20.93 0.99
C GLU A 16 2.61 20.04 1.04
N GLN A 17 3.39 20.13 2.11
CA GLN A 17 4.59 19.32 2.29
C GLN A 17 4.26 17.83 2.51
N TRP A 18 3.17 17.54 3.22
CA TRP A 18 2.65 16.18 3.34
C TRP A 18 2.18 15.63 1.99
N LEU A 19 1.44 16.45 1.23
CA LEU A 19 0.97 16.10 -0.12
C LEU A 19 2.15 15.83 -1.05
N GLU A 20 3.19 16.65 -1.08
CA GLU A 20 4.38 16.42 -1.91
C GLU A 20 5.10 15.10 -1.61
N GLY A 21 5.05 14.62 -0.36
CA GLY A 21 5.65 13.34 0.04
C GLY A 21 4.76 12.11 -0.16
N HIS A 22 3.44 12.28 -0.31
CA HIS A 22 2.47 11.17 -0.27
C HIS A 22 1.49 11.15 -1.45
N TYR A 23 1.47 12.20 -2.27
CA TYR A 23 0.64 12.31 -3.46
C TYR A 23 1.51 12.16 -4.71
N ASP A 24 1.19 11.16 -5.53
CA ASP A 24 1.78 11.02 -6.87
C ASP A 24 0.92 11.80 -7.88
N PRO A 25 1.41 12.93 -8.43
CA PRO A 25 0.65 13.76 -9.36
C PRO A 25 0.44 13.11 -10.74
N GLU A 26 1.24 12.11 -11.13
CA GLU A 26 1.06 11.40 -12.39
C GLU A 26 -0.06 10.36 -12.32
N THR A 27 -0.28 9.77 -11.14
CA THR A 27 -1.27 8.70 -10.95
C THR A 27 -2.47 9.07 -10.09
N GLY A 28 -2.43 10.22 -9.40
CA GLY A 28 -3.46 10.67 -8.45
C GLY A 28 -3.52 9.84 -7.16
N ALA A 29 -2.44 9.10 -6.85
CA ALA A 29 -2.38 8.17 -5.72
C ALA A 29 -2.06 8.89 -4.40
N PHE A 30 -2.60 8.37 -3.30
CA PHE A 30 -2.22 8.78 -1.94
C PHE A 30 -1.65 7.59 -1.17
N VAL A 31 -0.44 7.76 -0.63
CA VAL A 31 0.20 6.81 0.29
C VAL A 31 -0.18 7.19 1.72
N ARG A 32 -0.82 6.29 2.48
CA ARG A 32 -1.08 6.51 3.91
C ARG A 32 -0.37 5.44 4.74
N ILE A 33 0.74 5.83 5.34
CA ILE A 33 1.47 4.98 6.29
C ILE A 33 0.87 5.23 7.68
N GLU A 34 -0.01 4.35 8.14
CA GLU A 34 -0.42 4.34 9.55
C GLU A 34 0.51 3.42 10.34
N GLN A 35 1.49 4.02 11.03
CA GLN A 35 2.15 3.33 12.13
C GLN A 35 1.14 3.28 13.30
N SER A 36 0.51 2.13 13.50
CA SER A 36 -0.45 1.96 14.60
C SER A 36 0.30 1.94 15.94
N LEU A 37 0.24 3.02 16.71
CA LEU A 37 0.69 3.06 18.11
C LEU A 37 -0.49 2.70 19.02
N VAL A 38 -0.75 1.40 19.18
CA VAL A 38 -1.69 0.89 20.18
C VAL A 38 -1.01 -0.17 21.04
N GLY A 39 -0.65 0.24 22.26
CA GLY A 39 -0.53 -0.64 23.45
C GLY A 39 0.72 -1.53 23.56
N SER A 40 1.45 -1.35 24.68
CA SER A 40 2.49 -2.22 25.29
C SER A 40 3.87 -2.34 24.62
N PHE A 41 4.88 -1.91 25.38
CA PHE A 41 6.29 -1.68 25.07
C PHE A 41 7.20 -2.90 24.72
N GLN A 42 6.68 -4.01 24.18
CA GLN A 42 7.52 -5.18 23.86
C GLN A 42 7.12 -5.96 22.60
N GLN A 43 6.06 -5.57 21.87
CA GLN A 43 5.63 -6.33 20.70
C GLN A 43 6.13 -5.66 19.42
N LYS A 44 6.98 -6.34 18.66
CA LYS A 44 7.38 -5.94 17.31
C LYS A 44 6.14 -5.98 16.42
N GLN A 45 5.51 -4.81 16.24
CA GLN A 45 4.22 -4.72 15.57
C GLN A 45 4.40 -4.92 14.05
N PRO A 46 3.45 -5.58 13.37
CA PRO A 46 3.50 -5.70 11.92
C PRO A 46 3.39 -4.31 11.29
N TRP A 47 4.18 -4.05 10.26
CA TRP A 47 4.06 -2.83 9.49
C TRP A 47 2.76 -2.88 8.68
N VAL A 48 1.88 -1.90 8.89
CA VAL A 48 0.64 -1.77 8.15
C VAL A 48 0.77 -0.59 7.20
N VAL A 49 0.62 -0.87 5.90
CA VAL A 49 0.61 0.15 4.85
C VAL A 49 -0.74 0.13 4.17
N GLU A 50 -1.42 1.28 4.12
CA GLU A 50 -2.65 1.44 3.36
C GLU A 50 -2.40 2.39 2.19
N LEU A 51 -2.60 1.89 0.98
CA LEU A 51 -2.39 2.65 -0.26
C LEU A 51 -3.75 2.89 -0.92
N ALA A 52 -4.03 4.14 -1.27
CA ALA A 52 -5.26 4.53 -1.95
C ALA A 52 -4.95 5.03 -3.37
N PHE A 53 -5.50 4.34 -4.36
CA PHE A 53 -5.37 4.67 -5.78
C PHE A 53 -6.76 4.93 -6.36
N GLY A 54 -7.26 6.15 -6.21
CA GLY A 54 -8.66 6.46 -6.49
C GLY A 54 -9.60 5.60 -5.62
N PRO A 55 -10.55 4.84 -6.21
CA PRO A 55 -11.44 3.99 -5.44
C PRO A 55 -10.79 2.68 -4.97
N LEU A 56 -9.56 2.35 -5.38
CA LEU A 56 -8.86 1.15 -4.92
C LEU A 56 -8.15 1.43 -3.60
N ILE A 57 -8.35 0.57 -2.59
CA ILE A 57 -7.62 0.61 -1.33
C ILE A 57 -6.89 -0.72 -1.15
N ILE A 58 -5.57 -0.68 -1.00
CA ILE A 58 -4.72 -1.83 -0.75
C ILE A 58 -4.20 -1.75 0.66
N ARG A 59 -4.48 -2.77 1.46
CA ARG A 59 -3.93 -2.92 2.80
C ARG A 59 -2.87 -4.02 2.79
N ILE A 60 -1.66 -3.66 3.18
CA ILE A 60 -0.48 -4.52 3.24
C ILE A 60 -0.12 -4.66 4.71
N VAL A 61 -0.05 -5.88 5.21
CA VAL A 61 0.41 -6.18 6.56
C VAL A 61 1.68 -7.00 6.45
N VAL A 62 2.80 -6.42 6.86
CA VAL A 62 4.13 -7.02 6.79
C VAL A 62 4.59 -7.41 8.20
N ASP A 63 4.84 -8.69 8.39
CA ASP A 63 5.44 -9.25 9.59
C ASP A 63 6.90 -9.60 9.28
N LEU A 64 7.83 -8.82 9.82
CA LEU A 64 9.26 -8.98 9.57
C LEU A 64 9.88 -10.15 10.34
N ASP A 65 9.25 -10.65 11.40
CA ASP A 65 9.76 -11.81 12.14
C ASP A 65 9.51 -13.10 11.38
N ASN A 66 8.33 -13.20 10.75
CA ASN A 66 7.95 -14.34 9.92
C ASN A 66 8.22 -14.13 8.43
N LEU A 67 8.73 -12.95 8.05
CA LEU A 67 8.84 -12.48 6.66
C LEU A 67 7.55 -12.73 5.87
N SER A 68 6.40 -12.55 6.53
CA SER A 68 5.09 -12.85 5.96
C SER A 68 4.36 -11.57 5.58
N VAL A 69 3.58 -11.64 4.51
CA VAL A 69 2.79 -10.52 4.00
C VAL A 69 1.36 -10.97 3.82
N THR A 70 0.44 -10.15 4.33
CA THR A 70 -0.98 -10.26 4.00
C THR A 70 -1.35 -9.08 3.11
N LEU A 71 -1.90 -9.37 1.94
CA LEU A 71 -2.48 -8.38 1.04
C LEU A 71 -3.99 -8.47 1.10
N GLU A 72 -4.63 -7.33 1.25
CA GLU A 72 -6.08 -7.18 1.15
C GLU A 72 -6.38 -6.05 0.17
N ALA A 73 -7.27 -6.32 -0.79
CA ALA A 73 -7.71 -5.32 -1.75
C ALA A 73 -9.19 -4.98 -1.51
N TYR A 74 -9.50 -3.70 -1.58
CA TYR A 74 -10.85 -3.17 -1.43
C TYR A 74 -11.15 -2.16 -2.54
N VAL A 75 -12.43 -2.02 -2.87
CA VAL A 75 -12.94 -0.89 -3.65
C VAL A 75 -13.84 -0.05 -2.76
N GLN A 76 -13.55 1.25 -2.67
CA GLN A 76 -14.40 2.25 -2.05
C GLN A 76 -15.53 2.61 -3.02
N VAL A 77 -16.76 2.20 -2.67
CA VAL A 77 -17.96 2.52 -3.45
C VAL A 77 -18.70 3.67 -2.77
N PRO A 78 -19.03 4.76 -3.49
CA PRO A 78 -19.85 5.84 -2.95
C PRO A 78 -21.13 5.29 -2.30
N PHE A 79 -21.46 5.79 -1.10
CA PHE A 79 -22.63 5.41 -0.29
C PHE A 79 -22.67 3.96 0.24
N HIS A 80 -21.79 3.05 -0.23
CA HIS A 80 -21.77 1.63 0.18
C HIS A 80 -20.52 1.24 0.98
N GLY A 81 -19.51 2.11 1.07
CA GLY A 81 -18.30 1.85 1.86
C GLY A 81 -17.28 0.98 1.12
N ARG A 82 -16.41 0.31 1.89
CA ARG A 82 -15.35 -0.57 1.35
C ARG A 82 -15.91 -1.96 1.04
N VAL A 83 -15.81 -2.37 -0.23
CA VAL A 83 -16.11 -3.73 -0.68
C VAL A 83 -14.81 -4.51 -0.79
N LYS A 84 -14.66 -5.61 -0.05
CA LYS A 84 -13.47 -6.47 -0.11
C LYS A 84 -13.44 -7.24 -1.44
N LEU A 85 -12.37 -7.06 -2.21
CA LEU A 85 -12.13 -7.78 -3.47
C LEU A 85 -11.47 -9.13 -3.24
N GLY A 86 -10.61 -9.22 -2.22
CA GLY A 86 -9.91 -10.45 -1.88
C GLY A 86 -8.86 -10.26 -0.80
N SER A 87 -8.26 -11.38 -0.38
CA SER A 87 -7.11 -11.42 0.51
C SER A 87 -6.21 -12.60 0.15
N VAL A 88 -4.91 -12.41 0.30
CA VAL A 88 -3.91 -13.47 0.17
C VAL A 88 -2.84 -13.26 1.23
N LYS A 89 -2.28 -14.35 1.74
CA LYS A 89 -1.14 -14.35 2.65
C LYS A 89 0.00 -15.16 2.02
N GLY A 90 1.21 -14.66 2.11
CA GLY A 90 2.40 -15.31 1.58
C GLY A 90 3.69 -14.82 2.25
N THR A 91 4.82 -15.05 1.61
CA THR A 91 6.15 -14.66 2.10
C THR A 91 6.71 -13.50 1.29
N LEU A 92 7.50 -12.61 1.92
CA LEU A 92 8.25 -11.55 1.22
C LEU A 92 9.28 -12.11 0.24
N LYS A 93 9.79 -13.32 0.51
CA LYS A 93 10.86 -13.95 -0.29
C LYS A 93 10.36 -14.32 -1.68
N ASP A 94 9.14 -14.85 -1.75
CA ASP A 94 8.53 -15.30 -3.01
C ASP A 94 7.74 -14.18 -3.69
N GLY A 95 7.45 -13.10 -2.96
CA GLY A 95 6.46 -12.13 -3.33
C GLY A 95 5.04 -12.68 -3.16
N VAL A 96 4.07 -11.78 -3.07
CA VAL A 96 2.67 -12.11 -2.85
C VAL A 96 1.84 -11.41 -3.90
N THR A 97 1.00 -12.15 -4.62
CA THR A 97 0.09 -11.59 -5.63
C THR A 97 -1.35 -11.98 -5.34
N LEU A 98 -2.22 -10.97 -5.28
CA LEU A 98 -3.66 -11.11 -5.21
C LEU A 98 -4.25 -10.81 -6.58
N SER A 99 -4.83 -11.81 -7.24
CA SER A 99 -5.67 -11.63 -8.41
C SER A 99 -7.13 -11.66 -8.01
N PHE A 100 -7.95 -10.76 -8.56
CA PHE A 100 -9.37 -10.69 -8.25
C PHE A 100 -10.20 -10.43 -9.51
N ASN A 101 -11.41 -10.96 -9.52
CA ASN A 101 -12.40 -10.74 -10.57
C ASN A 101 -13.78 -10.67 -9.90
N ALA A 102 -14.16 -9.47 -9.50
CA ALA A 102 -15.45 -9.17 -8.87
C ALA A 102 -16.34 -8.35 -9.82
N LEU A 103 -17.62 -8.27 -9.49
CA LEU A 103 -18.59 -7.49 -10.27
C LEU A 103 -18.16 -6.02 -10.45
N VAL A 104 -17.53 -5.45 -9.42
CA VAL A 104 -17.14 -4.03 -9.37
C VAL A 104 -15.76 -3.75 -9.96
N ALA A 105 -14.84 -4.73 -9.98
CA ALA A 105 -13.48 -4.56 -10.48
C ALA A 105 -12.80 -5.92 -10.73
N LYS A 106 -11.87 -5.94 -11.67
CA LYS A 106 -10.97 -7.07 -11.94
C LYS A 106 -9.53 -6.58 -12.06
N GLY A 107 -8.57 -7.42 -11.72
CA GLY A 107 -7.17 -7.02 -11.76
C GLY A 107 -6.27 -7.85 -10.88
N PHE A 108 -5.08 -7.32 -10.61
CA PHE A 108 -4.15 -7.89 -9.66
C PHE A 108 -3.40 -6.82 -8.87
N VAL A 109 -2.90 -7.23 -7.72
CA VAL A 109 -1.98 -6.48 -6.86
C VAL A 109 -0.88 -7.42 -6.41
N SER A 110 0.36 -7.04 -6.63
CA SER A 110 1.56 -7.79 -6.27
C SER A 110 2.42 -6.96 -5.34
N VAL A 111 2.90 -7.57 -4.27
CA VAL A 111 3.91 -7.00 -3.36
C VAL A 111 5.12 -7.92 -3.33
N PHE A 112 6.29 -7.36 -3.53
CA PHE A 112 7.53 -8.13 -3.67
C PHE A 112 8.74 -7.30 -3.23
N LEU A 113 9.86 -7.98 -3.00
CA LEU A 113 11.13 -7.31 -2.72
C LEU A 113 11.92 -7.06 -4.00
N LYS A 114 12.56 -5.89 -4.09
CA LYS A 114 13.66 -5.61 -5.03
C LYS A 114 14.90 -5.21 -4.24
N ASN A 115 16.07 -5.36 -4.85
CA ASN A 115 17.35 -4.92 -4.29
C ASN A 115 17.65 -5.47 -2.86
N GLY A 116 17.08 -6.63 -2.54
CA GLY A 116 17.27 -7.30 -1.24
C GLY A 116 16.33 -6.81 -0.14
N ASN A 117 16.09 -5.50 -0.01
CA ASN A 117 15.35 -4.92 1.11
C ASN A 117 14.28 -3.88 0.75
N GLU A 118 14.05 -3.60 -0.53
CA GLU A 118 13.04 -2.63 -0.93
C GLU A 118 11.70 -3.30 -1.13
N LEU A 119 10.66 -2.83 -0.46
CA LEU A 119 9.30 -3.28 -0.64
C LEU A 119 8.66 -2.52 -1.80
N TRP A 120 8.19 -3.26 -2.80
CA TRP A 120 7.56 -2.71 -4.00
C TRP A 120 6.15 -3.25 -4.14
N ILE A 121 5.28 -2.41 -4.72
CA ILE A 121 3.94 -2.80 -5.15
C ILE A 121 3.83 -2.64 -6.66
N LYS A 122 3.14 -3.58 -7.29
CA LYS A 122 2.66 -3.49 -8.67
C LYS A 122 1.18 -3.78 -8.70
N TYR A 123 0.42 -3.02 -9.47
CA TYR A 123 -1.02 -3.25 -9.60
C TYR A 123 -1.51 -2.91 -11.00
N GLU A 124 -2.59 -3.59 -11.38
CA GLU A 124 -3.41 -3.25 -12.53
C GLU A 124 -4.86 -3.56 -12.17
N VAL A 125 -5.73 -2.55 -12.24
CA VAL A 125 -7.13 -2.66 -11.86
C VAL A 125 -7.99 -2.01 -12.92
N SER A 126 -8.99 -2.76 -13.39
CA SER A 126 -9.99 -2.30 -14.34
C SER A 126 -11.38 -2.40 -13.75
N SER A 127 -12.23 -1.42 -14.05
CA SER A 127 -13.65 -1.43 -13.72
C SER A 127 -14.50 -0.97 -14.90
N ARG A 128 -15.81 -1.20 -14.81
CA ARG A 128 -16.80 -0.56 -15.69
C ARG A 128 -17.07 0.89 -15.29
N PHE A 129 -16.73 1.27 -14.06
CA PHE A 129 -17.06 2.58 -13.48
C PHE A 129 -15.92 3.59 -13.58
N PHE A 130 -14.69 3.14 -13.86
CA PHE A 130 -13.50 3.99 -13.97
C PHE A 130 -12.48 3.38 -14.94
N PRO A 131 -11.62 4.21 -15.57
CA PRO A 131 -10.58 3.72 -16.48
C PRO A 131 -9.59 2.80 -15.76
N THR A 132 -8.88 1.96 -16.53
CA THR A 132 -7.85 1.08 -15.97
C THR A 132 -6.75 1.89 -15.30
N ILE A 133 -6.45 1.56 -14.05
CA ILE A 133 -5.38 2.16 -13.26
C ILE A 133 -4.28 1.12 -13.11
N LYS A 134 -3.04 1.49 -13.42
CA LYS A 134 -1.86 0.64 -13.27
C LYS A 134 -0.70 1.43 -12.72
N GLY A 135 0.19 0.77 -11.99
CA GLY A 135 1.36 1.42 -11.42
C GLY A 135 2.31 0.41 -10.80
N GLU A 136 3.55 0.85 -10.60
CA GLU A 136 4.59 0.09 -9.92
C GLU A 136 5.46 1.05 -9.12
N HIS A 137 5.43 0.94 -7.79
CA HIS A 137 6.00 1.94 -6.88
C HIS A 137 6.79 1.28 -5.75
N LYS A 138 7.85 1.95 -5.30
CA LYS A 138 8.53 1.60 -4.05
C LYS A 138 7.67 2.10 -2.90
N ILE A 139 7.39 1.22 -1.93
CA ILE A 139 6.63 1.53 -0.73
C ILE A 139 7.57 2.00 0.38
N ALA A 140 8.59 1.19 0.68
CA ALA A 140 9.50 1.43 1.78
C ALA A 140 10.81 0.65 1.61
N THR A 141 11.83 1.04 2.38
CA THR A 141 13.04 0.24 2.58
C THR A 141 12.90 -0.47 3.94
N LEU A 142 12.99 -1.80 3.97
CA LEU A 142 12.84 -2.56 5.20
C LEU A 142 14.14 -2.58 6.01
N PRO A 143 14.08 -2.49 7.35
CA PRO A 143 15.24 -2.65 8.24
C PRO A 143 15.49 -4.16 8.48
N ILE A 144 15.90 -4.87 7.43
CA ILE A 144 16.26 -6.30 7.47
C ILE A 144 17.76 -6.53 7.54
#